data_AF-A0A2G6R2I6-F1
#
_entry.id   AF-A0A2G6R2I6-F1
#
_cell.length_a   1.000
_cell.length_b   1.000
_cell.length_c   1.000
_cell.angle_alpha   90.00
_cell.angle_beta   90.00
_cell.angle_gamma   90.00
#
_symmetry.space_group_name_H-M   'P 1'
#
loop_
_entity.id
_entity.type
_entity.pdbx_description
1 polymer ?
#
loop_
_entity_poly.entity_id
_entity_poly.type
_entity_poly.pdbx_seq_one_letter_code
_entity_poly.pdbx_strand_id
1 'polypeptide(L)'
;MRLRTKILTALLLLLAFYTNSSAQIMKATAKLDSSKILIGDQVKMHLQINHPKNVKVDFPVYTENLTNNIEVIEALGVDTLKSDKKDNIIKELQAYLITSFDSGSYRIPPQWIKVKINGKIDSIPTNGVDLQVLTMKIDTTRSITDIKMPYKAPLTL
;
A
#
# COMPACT_ATOMS: atom_id res chain seq x y z
N MET A 1 -38.21 49.47 -9.90
CA MET A 1 -36.91 49.46 -9.20
C MET A 1 -36.73 48.31 -8.20
N ARG A 2 -37.71 48.00 -7.33
CA ARG A 2 -37.55 47.02 -6.24
C ARG A 2 -37.32 45.55 -6.67
N LEU A 3 -37.73 45.15 -7.88
CA LEU A 3 -37.54 43.77 -8.36
C LEU A 3 -36.09 43.53 -8.83
N ARG A 4 -35.49 44.51 -9.51
CA ARG A 4 -34.08 44.43 -9.96
C ARG A 4 -33.10 44.42 -8.78
N THR A 5 -33.39 45.18 -7.73
CA THR A 5 -32.57 45.17 -6.49
C THR A 5 -32.69 43.86 -5.72
N LYS A 6 -33.86 43.20 -5.73
CA LYS A 6 -34.03 41.84 -5.16
C LYS A 6 -33.25 40.78 -5.95
N ILE A 7 -33.22 40.87 -7.28
CA ILE A 7 -32.44 39.97 -8.13
C ILE A 7 -30.94 40.17 -7.91
N LEU A 8 -30.48 41.43 -7.84
CA LEU A 8 -29.08 41.76 -7.58
C LEU A 8 -28.61 41.30 -6.19
N THR A 9 -29.46 41.46 -5.17
CA THR A 9 -29.15 40.98 -3.81
C THR A 9 -29.15 39.45 -3.71
N ALA A 10 -30.05 38.76 -4.40
CA ALA A 10 -30.03 37.29 -4.49
C ALA A 10 -28.78 36.77 -5.21
N LEU A 11 -28.36 37.43 -6.30
CA LEU A 11 -27.14 37.09 -7.04
C LEU A 11 -25.88 37.32 -6.19
N LEU A 12 -25.83 38.41 -5.43
CA LEU A 12 -24.74 38.72 -4.50
C LEU A 12 -24.67 37.71 -3.35
N LEU A 13 -25.82 37.26 -2.83
CA LEU A 13 -25.88 36.21 -1.82
C LEU A 13 -25.38 34.87 -2.36
N LEU A 14 -25.71 34.54 -3.61
CA LEU A 14 -25.26 33.31 -4.28
C LEU A 14 -23.74 33.32 -4.53
N LEU A 15 -23.16 34.48 -4.83
CA LEU A 15 -21.71 34.64 -4.98
C LEU A 15 -20.96 34.57 -3.63
N ALA A 16 -21.60 34.89 -2.51
CA ALA A 16 -20.98 34.82 -1.18
C ALA A 16 -20.76 33.38 -0.67
N PHE A 17 -21.39 32.38 -1.30
CA PHE A 17 -21.20 30.95 -0.97
C PHE A 17 -20.05 30.28 -1.74
N TYR A 18 -19.30 31.00 -2.59
CA TYR A 18 -18.05 30.48 -3.15
C TYR A 18 -16.93 30.52 -2.09
N THR A 19 -17.10 29.77 -1.01
CA THR A 19 -15.98 29.48 -0.11
C THR A 19 -15.06 28.49 -0.79
N ASN A 20 -13.80 28.88 -0.99
CA ASN A 20 -12.73 28.03 -1.47
C ASN A 20 -12.54 26.83 -0.52
N SER A 21 -13.20 25.69 -0.80
CA SER A 21 -12.86 24.44 -0.13
C SER A 21 -11.51 23.97 -0.66
N SER A 22 -10.45 24.18 0.11
CA SER A 22 -9.17 23.53 -0.17
C SER A 22 -9.31 22.06 0.22
N ALA A 23 -9.76 21.24 -0.71
CA ALA A 23 -9.75 19.79 -0.55
C ALA A 23 -8.30 19.32 -0.72
N GLN A 24 -7.57 19.18 0.38
CA GLN A 24 -6.27 18.52 0.36
C GLN A 24 -6.53 17.01 0.17
N ILE A 25 -6.45 16.58 -1.09
CA ILE A 25 -6.64 15.17 -1.46
C ILE A 25 -5.48 14.37 -0.89
N MET A 26 -5.74 13.66 0.20
CA MET A 26 -4.82 12.65 0.71
C MET A 26 -4.82 11.47 -0.25
N LYS A 27 -3.63 10.99 -0.61
CA LYS A 27 -3.48 9.90 -1.58
C LYS A 27 -2.65 8.80 -0.97
N ALA A 28 -3.24 7.61 -0.89
CA ALA A 28 -2.56 6.38 -0.53
C ALA A 28 -2.19 5.59 -1.80
N THR A 29 -1.05 4.89 -1.78
CA THR A 29 -0.55 4.11 -2.91
C THR A 29 0.19 2.89 -2.39
N ALA A 30 -0.05 1.74 -3.01
CA ALA A 30 0.66 0.50 -2.77
C ALA A 30 1.57 0.19 -3.97
N LYS A 31 2.80 -0.26 -3.70
CA LYS A 31 3.77 -0.66 -4.72
C LYS A 31 4.52 -1.92 -4.27
N LEU A 32 4.85 -2.80 -5.20
CA LEU A 32 5.76 -3.91 -4.98
C LEU A 32 7.13 -3.58 -5.56
N ASP A 33 8.20 -4.05 -4.92
CA ASP A 33 9.56 -3.96 -5.47
C ASP A 33 9.71 -4.78 -6.75
N SER A 34 9.08 -5.95 -6.79
CA SER A 34 8.95 -6.78 -7.97
C SER A 34 7.52 -7.28 -8.12
N SER A 35 7.00 -7.28 -9.36
CA SER A 35 5.72 -7.91 -9.68
C SER A 35 5.84 -9.42 -9.90
N LYS A 36 7.07 -9.96 -9.93
CA LYS A 36 7.35 -11.38 -10.14
C LYS A 36 8.37 -11.90 -9.13
N ILE A 37 8.07 -13.02 -8.51
CA ILE A 37 8.95 -13.70 -7.55
C ILE A 37 8.92 -15.21 -7.81
N LEU A 38 9.93 -15.96 -7.37
CA LEU A 38 9.81 -17.41 -7.29
C LEU A 38 9.06 -17.81 -6.03
N ILE A 39 8.51 -19.02 -6.03
CA ILE A 39 7.89 -19.61 -4.85
C ILE A 39 8.89 -19.65 -3.67
N GLY A 40 8.47 -19.14 -2.51
CA GLY A 40 9.32 -19.00 -1.33
C GLY A 40 10.25 -17.78 -1.31
N ASP A 41 10.33 -17.00 -2.39
CA ASP A 41 11.06 -15.73 -2.39
C ASP A 41 10.31 -14.68 -1.54
N GLN A 42 11.06 -13.69 -1.10
CA GLN A 42 10.54 -12.56 -0.32
C GLN A 42 10.59 -11.28 -1.15
N VAL A 43 9.54 -10.48 -1.09
CA VAL A 43 9.45 -9.18 -1.75
C VAL A 43 8.88 -8.13 -0.82
N LYS A 44 9.30 -6.88 -0.97
CA LYS A 44 8.74 -5.78 -0.18
C LYS A 44 7.52 -5.20 -0.87
N MET A 45 6.46 -5.05 -0.08
CA MET A 45 5.30 -4.25 -0.42
C MET A 45 5.36 -2.92 0.34
N HIS A 46 5.36 -1.84 -0.42
CA HIS A 46 5.41 -0.47 0.06
C HIS A 46 4.01 0.14 0.08
N LEU A 47 3.53 0.51 1.26
CA LEU A 47 2.36 1.37 1.43
C LEU A 47 2.81 2.79 1.69
N GLN A 48 2.38 3.73 0.86
CA GLN A 48 2.75 5.13 0.94
C GLN A 48 1.49 5.98 1.07
N ILE A 49 1.55 7.01 1.90
CA ILE A 49 0.50 8.02 2.00
C ILE A 49 1.07 9.43 1.99
N ASN A 50 0.42 10.31 1.24
CA ASN A 50 0.68 11.74 1.27
C ASN A 50 -0.46 12.41 2.05
N HIS A 51 -0.12 13.10 3.13
CA HIS A 51 -1.09 13.76 4.01
C HIS A 51 -0.54 15.07 4.58
N PRO A 52 -1.41 16.01 5.01
CA PRO A 52 -0.97 17.22 5.67
C PRO A 52 -0.46 16.94 7.10
N LYS A 53 0.39 17.84 7.63
CA LYS A 53 1.06 17.67 8.95
C LYS A 53 0.12 17.51 10.14
N ASN A 54 -1.11 17.99 10.04
CA ASN A 54 -2.11 17.92 11.12
C ASN A 54 -2.83 16.56 11.20
N VAL A 55 -2.48 15.61 10.32
CA VAL A 55 -3.10 14.29 10.22
C VAL A 55 -2.17 13.27 10.81
N LYS A 56 -2.70 12.42 11.69
CA LYS A 56 -2.00 11.23 12.16
C LYS A 56 -2.40 10.05 11.28
N VAL A 57 -1.41 9.24 10.90
CA VAL A 57 -1.59 8.07 10.04
C VAL A 57 -1.31 6.83 10.86
N ASP A 58 -2.22 5.85 10.76
CA ASP A 58 -2.03 4.52 11.31
C ASP A 58 -2.08 3.50 10.16
N PHE A 59 -0.94 2.87 9.90
CA PHE A 59 -0.82 1.82 8.87
C PHE A 59 -1.48 0.51 9.34
N PRO A 60 -1.97 -0.33 8.41
CA PRO A 60 -2.57 -1.61 8.76
C PRO A 60 -1.55 -2.56 9.39
N VAL A 61 -1.97 -3.28 10.43
CA VAL A 61 -1.16 -4.32 11.08
C VAL A 61 -1.70 -5.67 10.62
N TYR A 62 -0.81 -6.50 10.08
CA TYR A 62 -1.13 -7.87 9.69
C TYR A 62 -0.54 -8.82 10.72
N THR A 63 -1.28 -9.88 11.05
CA THR A 63 -0.83 -10.87 12.04
C THR A 63 0.00 -11.97 11.37
N GLU A 64 -0.46 -12.51 10.24
CA GLU A 64 0.23 -13.61 9.52
C GLU A 64 -0.03 -13.55 8.00
N ASN A 65 -1.30 -13.37 7.60
CA ASN A 65 -1.69 -13.40 6.19
C ASN A 65 -2.18 -12.03 5.70
N LEU A 66 -1.70 -11.62 4.52
CA LEU A 66 -2.22 -10.48 3.77
C LEU A 66 -3.43 -10.89 2.94
N THR A 67 -3.35 -12.05 2.29
CA THR A 67 -4.41 -12.74 1.56
C THR A 67 -4.18 -14.25 1.68
N ASN A 68 -5.12 -15.09 1.22
CA ASN A 68 -5.09 -16.56 1.42
C ASN A 68 -3.78 -17.26 1.00
N ASN A 69 -2.96 -16.66 0.12
CA ASN A 69 -1.72 -17.24 -0.39
C ASN A 69 -0.51 -16.33 -0.22
N ILE A 70 -0.67 -15.15 0.41
CA ILE A 70 0.42 -14.20 0.61
C ILE A 70 0.57 -13.95 2.10
N GLU A 71 1.74 -14.29 2.61
CA GLU A 71 2.11 -14.17 4.02
C GLU A 71 2.91 -12.89 4.24
N VAL A 72 2.72 -12.27 5.41
CA VAL A 72 3.52 -11.14 5.88
C VAL A 72 4.52 -11.66 6.90
N ILE A 73 5.80 -11.62 6.53
CA ILE A 73 6.91 -12.05 7.41
C ILE A 73 7.23 -10.97 8.43
N GLU A 74 7.28 -9.72 7.98
CA GLU A 74 7.71 -8.61 8.82
C GLU A 74 7.08 -7.30 8.36
N ALA A 75 6.71 -6.45 9.32
CA ALA A 75 6.42 -5.05 9.08
C ALA A 75 7.63 -4.22 9.50
N LEU A 76 8.27 -3.55 8.54
CA LEU A 76 9.41 -2.67 8.81
C LEU A 76 8.95 -1.38 9.50
N GLY A 77 9.87 -0.58 10.03
CA GLY A 77 9.52 0.71 10.64
C GLY A 77 8.93 1.71 9.64
N VAL A 78 8.04 2.59 10.13
CA VAL A 78 7.50 3.70 9.35
C VAL A 78 8.62 4.71 9.07
N ASP A 79 8.78 5.08 7.81
CA ASP A 79 9.77 6.06 7.36
C ASP A 79 9.10 7.31 6.75
N THR A 80 9.68 8.48 6.99
CA THR A 80 9.19 9.77 6.47
C THR A 80 10.11 10.27 5.36
N LEU A 81 9.67 10.12 4.10
CA LEU A 81 10.51 10.39 2.94
C LEU A 81 10.67 11.88 2.60
N LYS A 82 9.63 12.70 2.81
CA LYS A 82 9.67 14.13 2.51
C LYS A 82 8.63 14.91 3.32
N SER A 83 9.05 16.04 3.89
CA SER A 83 8.14 17.09 4.39
C SER A 83 8.36 18.32 3.51
N ASP A 84 7.47 18.56 2.55
CA ASP A 84 7.57 19.79 1.76
C ASP A 84 7.11 20.97 2.62
N LYS A 85 8.04 21.86 3.00
CA LYS A 85 7.74 23.00 3.88
C LYS A 85 6.85 24.04 3.20
N LYS A 86 6.79 24.07 1.86
CA LYS A 86 5.92 24.99 1.11
C LYS A 86 4.45 24.57 1.14
N ASP A 87 4.18 23.27 1.01
CA ASP A 87 2.81 22.77 0.85
C ASP A 87 2.24 22.09 2.12
N ASN A 88 3.03 22.00 3.20
CA ASN A 88 2.65 21.33 4.46
C ASN A 88 2.25 19.84 4.29
N ILE A 89 2.73 19.19 3.22
CA ILE A 89 2.48 17.78 2.94
C ILE A 89 3.66 16.94 3.46
N ILE A 90 3.33 15.88 4.19
CA ILE A 90 4.21 14.79 4.62
C ILE A 90 3.94 13.58 3.75
N LYS A 91 5.02 12.88 3.38
CA LYS A 91 4.97 11.58 2.73
C LYS A 91 5.56 10.53 3.67
N GLU A 92 4.70 9.65 4.15
CA GLU A 92 5.07 8.51 5.00
C GLU A 92 5.03 7.20 4.18
N LEU A 93 5.93 6.28 4.52
CA LEU A 93 6.12 5.00 3.87
C LEU A 93 6.21 3.90 4.93
N GLN A 94 5.44 2.83 4.75
CA GLN A 94 5.55 1.60 5.53
C GLN A 94 5.84 0.45 4.58
N ALA A 95 6.84 -0.35 4.88
CA ALA A 95 7.23 -1.50 4.07
C ALA A 95 6.89 -2.81 4.80
N TYR A 96 6.34 -3.77 4.07
CA TYR A 96 6.01 -5.11 4.54
C TYR A 96 6.79 -6.11 3.72
N LEU A 97 7.49 -7.01 4.39
CA LEU A 97 8.14 -8.15 3.75
C LEU A 97 7.10 -9.26 3.58
N ILE A 98 6.82 -9.63 2.34
CA ILE A 98 5.81 -10.62 1.99
C ILE A 98 6.42 -11.80 1.22
N THR A 99 5.80 -12.96 1.33
CA THR A 99 6.18 -14.18 0.61
C THR A 99 4.95 -14.99 0.18
N SER A 100 5.16 -15.98 -0.69
CA SER A 100 4.15 -16.95 -1.11
C SER A 100 4.78 -18.33 -1.29
N PHE A 101 4.13 -19.35 -0.75
CA PHE A 101 4.53 -20.75 -0.91
C PHE A 101 3.70 -21.50 -1.95
N ASP A 102 2.86 -20.79 -2.70
CA ASP A 102 2.10 -21.34 -3.82
C ASP A 102 2.35 -20.51 -5.09
N SER A 103 2.37 -21.18 -6.24
CA SER A 103 2.59 -20.57 -7.54
C SER A 103 1.28 -20.09 -8.16
N GLY A 104 1.29 -18.92 -8.78
CA GLY A 104 0.06 -18.37 -9.34
C GLY A 104 0.15 -16.88 -9.60
N SER A 105 -0.98 -16.30 -10.02
CA SER A 105 -1.14 -14.85 -10.11
C SER A 105 -2.09 -14.40 -9.01
N TYR A 106 -1.58 -13.59 -8.09
CA TYR A 106 -2.32 -13.12 -6.93
C TYR A 106 -2.54 -11.62 -7.02
N ARG A 107 -3.80 -11.20 -6.92
CA ARG A 107 -4.14 -9.78 -6.78
C ARG A 107 -4.26 -9.44 -5.30
N ILE A 108 -3.40 -8.55 -4.84
CA ILE A 108 -3.49 -7.94 -3.51
C ILE A 108 -4.51 -6.80 -3.60
N PRO A 109 -5.62 -6.87 -2.84
CA PRO A 109 -6.64 -5.83 -2.86
C PRO A 109 -6.11 -4.50 -2.29
N PRO A 110 -6.80 -3.38 -2.57
CA PRO A 110 -6.59 -2.12 -1.86
C PRO A 110 -6.48 -2.31 -0.34
N GLN A 111 -5.43 -1.76 0.25
CA GLN A 111 -5.23 -1.73 1.69
C GLN A 111 -5.76 -0.43 2.25
N TRP A 112 -6.39 -0.49 3.42
CA TRP A 112 -7.00 0.67 4.07
C TRP A 112 -6.04 1.25 5.09
N ILE A 113 -5.66 2.51 4.90
CA ILE A 113 -4.84 3.27 5.84
C ILE A 113 -5.77 4.14 6.68
N LYS A 114 -5.69 4.02 8.01
CA LYS A 114 -6.50 4.83 8.91
C LYS A 114 -5.85 6.19 9.08
N VAL A 115 -6.64 7.25 9.02
CA VAL A 115 -6.18 8.62 9.23
C VAL A 115 -7.02 9.30 10.29
N LYS A 116 -6.39 10.08 11.15
CA LYS A 116 -7.05 10.85 12.20
C LYS A 116 -6.88 12.34 11.95
N ILE A 117 -8.01 13.01 11.71
CA ILE A 117 -8.07 14.43 11.34
C ILE A 117 -8.99 15.13 12.36
N ASN A 118 -8.44 16.05 13.16
CA ASN A 118 -9.20 16.83 14.14
C ASN A 118 -10.13 15.99 15.03
N GLY A 119 -9.67 14.81 15.46
CA GLY A 119 -10.43 13.90 16.32
C GLY A 119 -11.38 12.94 15.59
N LYS A 120 -11.64 13.12 14.29
CA LYS A 120 -12.38 12.16 13.46
C LYS A 120 -11.43 11.12 12.86
N ILE A 121 -11.89 9.88 12.82
CA ILE A 121 -11.16 8.77 12.18
C ILE A 121 -11.79 8.54 10.82
N ASP A 122 -10.96 8.48 9.79
CA ASP A 122 -11.32 8.15 8.42
C ASP A 122 -10.39 7.06 7.87
N SER A 123 -10.67 6.50 6.70
CA SER A 123 -9.87 5.44 6.08
C SER A 123 -9.72 5.67 4.58
N ILE A 124 -8.48 5.63 4.10
CA ILE A 124 -8.13 5.90 2.71
C ILE A 124 -7.63 4.59 2.08
N PRO A 125 -8.25 4.14 0.96
CA PRO A 125 -7.80 2.95 0.26
C PRO A 125 -6.58 3.25 -0.61
N THR A 126 -5.65 2.30 -0.69
CA THR A 126 -4.58 2.30 -1.69
C THR A 126 -5.10 1.78 -3.04
N ASN A 127 -4.26 1.81 -4.08
CA ASN A 127 -4.49 0.93 -5.23
C ASN A 127 -4.24 -0.54 -4.85
N GLY A 128 -4.83 -1.45 -5.63
CA GLY A 128 -4.44 -2.87 -5.63
C GLY A 128 -3.19 -3.09 -6.47
N VAL A 129 -2.47 -4.18 -6.19
CA VAL A 129 -1.25 -4.59 -6.90
C VAL A 129 -1.31 -6.07 -7.24
N ASP A 130 -0.64 -6.47 -8.32
CA ASP A 130 -0.60 -7.86 -8.77
C ASP A 130 0.80 -8.45 -8.55
N LEU A 131 0.85 -9.64 -7.97
CA LEU A 131 2.06 -10.41 -7.73
C LEU A 131 1.96 -11.75 -8.47
N GLN A 132 2.93 -12.02 -9.32
CA GLN A 132 3.08 -13.29 -10.01
C GLN A 132 4.13 -14.13 -9.30
N VAL A 133 3.73 -15.31 -8.83
CA VAL A 133 4.61 -16.27 -8.17
C VAL A 133 4.91 -17.38 -9.16
N LEU A 134 6.16 -17.44 -9.58
CA LEU A 134 6.68 -18.37 -10.58
C LEU A 134 7.21 -19.62 -9.89
N THR A 135 7.10 -20.75 -10.59
CA THR A 135 7.80 -21.98 -10.20
C THR A 135 9.08 -22.13 -11.01
N MET A 136 10.00 -22.95 -10.51
CA MET A 136 11.21 -23.30 -11.23
C MET A 136 10.87 -24.18 -12.43
N LYS A 137 11.40 -23.82 -13.60
CA LYS A 137 11.24 -24.65 -14.80
C LYS A 137 12.04 -25.93 -14.64
N ILE A 138 11.35 -27.06 -14.61
CA ILE A 138 11.98 -28.38 -14.63
C ILE A 138 12.32 -28.69 -16.09
N ASP A 139 13.56 -29.09 -16.34
CA ASP A 139 13.97 -29.59 -17.65
C ASP A 139 13.52 -31.05 -17.81
N THR A 140 12.44 -31.25 -18.55
CA THR A 140 11.86 -32.58 -18.82
C THR A 140 12.54 -33.30 -19.98
N THR A 141 13.54 -32.69 -20.63
CA THR A 141 14.31 -33.36 -21.71
C THR A 141 15.35 -34.32 -21.16
N ARG A 142 15.70 -34.18 -19.89
CA ARG A 142 16.55 -35.13 -19.16
C ARG A 142 15.71 -36.30 -18.65
N SER A 143 16.21 -37.51 -18.87
CA SER A 143 15.56 -38.74 -18.37
C SER A 143 15.41 -38.70 -16.84
N ILE A 144 14.48 -39.49 -16.31
CA ILE A 144 14.30 -39.71 -14.87
C ILE A 144 15.66 -39.96 -14.19
N THR A 145 16.01 -39.08 -13.25
CA THR A 145 17.24 -39.18 -12.46
C THR A 145 16.94 -39.78 -11.10
N ASP A 146 17.85 -40.59 -10.57
CA ASP A 146 17.73 -41.12 -9.21
C ASP A 146 17.60 -40.00 -8.16
N ILE A 147 16.81 -40.27 -7.12
CA ILE A 147 16.68 -39.40 -5.96
C ILE A 147 18.04 -39.29 -5.28
N LYS A 148 18.53 -38.06 -5.09
CA LYS A 148 19.75 -37.81 -4.33
C LYS A 148 19.53 -38.21 -2.87
N MET A 149 20.41 -39.06 -2.35
CA MET A 149 20.41 -39.41 -0.92
C MET A 149 20.72 -38.19 -0.05
N PRO A 150 20.24 -38.14 1.20
CA PRO A 150 20.60 -37.07 2.15
C PRO A 150 22.11 -36.98 2.34
N TYR A 151 22.62 -35.76 2.47
CA TYR A 151 24.02 -35.54 2.83
C TYR A 151 24.30 -36.13 4.21
N LYS A 152 25.44 -36.80 4.37
CA LYS A 152 25.89 -37.27 5.68
C LYS A 152 26.26 -36.05 6.55
N ALA A 153 25.83 -36.08 7.80
CA ALA A 153 26.25 -35.07 8.77
C ALA A 153 27.78 -35.14 8.96
N PRO A 154 28.46 -33.99 9.11
CA PRO A 154 29.87 -33.96 9.46
C PRO A 154 30.06 -34.56 10.86
N LEU A 155 30.84 -35.64 10.95
CA LEU A 155 31.22 -36.24 12.22
C LEU A 155 32.48 -35.52 12.72
N THR A 156 32.36 -34.76 13.81
CA THR A 156 33.53 -34.30 14.59
C THR A 156 33.86 -35.38 15.62
N LEU A 157 35.08 -35.93 15.56
CA LEU A 157 35.64 -36.84 16.57
C LEU A 157 36.18 -36.05 17.77
#